data_AF-A0A094YJY8-F1
#
_entry.id   AF-A0A094YJY8-F1
#
_cell.length_a   1.000
_cell.length_b   1.000
_cell.length_c   1.000
_cell.angle_alpha   90.00
_cell.angle_beta   90.00
_cell.angle_gamma   90.00
#
_symmetry.space_group_name_H-M   'P 1'
#
loop_
_entity.id
_entity.type
_entity.pdbx_description
1 polymer ?
#
loop_
_entity_poly.entity_id
_entity_poly.type
_entity_poly.pdbx_seq_one_letter_code
_entity_poly.pdbx_strand_id
1 'polypeptide(L)'
;MSNPEVFLVGDLLRARKILPHENKTLLRDLHGSYFLNRSPVLLLHRKTAHRQDSPFGIIAYKQKNGVWKEDKWPVRLNNFELVARPAASKILNPYHTYKGVIQPRSISIYMNKYCYFITGRLAAPAFDDPDVEWPILPKPCLESQLGSAARKVLMEVHDYECLWDGKSYPHAFIVKMKERHKLAHDLLKTRLSEAFGPKVNKASSKDTLLNMNMLFDCFQMKPTTWTGQGWAGQTEEAFINVGLDASDHDLGKEIMSILNRPNVKTDFYKKNHPFLSQILPYLESHIVDARF
;
A
#
# COMPACT_ATOMS: atom_id res chain seq x y z
N MET A 1 4.61 -7.04 -31.03
CA MET A 1 5.03 -7.40 -29.66
C MET A 1 3.75 -7.63 -28.86
N SER A 2 3.45 -8.87 -28.49
CA SER A 2 2.27 -9.20 -27.69
C SER A 2 2.34 -8.47 -26.35
N ASN A 3 1.27 -7.79 -25.95
CA ASN A 3 1.16 -7.19 -24.62
C ASN A 3 1.61 -8.21 -23.56
N PRO A 4 2.47 -7.84 -22.59
CA PRO A 4 2.79 -8.73 -21.49
C PRO A 4 1.49 -9.17 -20.81
N GLU A 5 1.34 -10.47 -20.60
CA GLU A 5 0.17 -11.08 -19.99
C GLU A 5 -0.04 -10.47 -18.59
N VAL A 6 -1.15 -9.75 -18.42
CA VAL A 6 -1.47 -9.08 -17.15
C VAL A 6 -2.21 -10.06 -16.26
N PHE A 7 -1.51 -10.60 -15.27
CA PHE A 7 -2.08 -11.47 -14.24
C PHE A 7 -2.84 -10.66 -13.19
N LEU A 8 -3.99 -11.19 -12.78
CA LEU A 8 -4.94 -10.59 -11.87
C LEU A 8 -5.12 -11.48 -10.63
N VAL A 9 -5.50 -10.86 -9.51
CA VAL A 9 -5.85 -11.58 -8.28
C VAL A 9 -6.98 -12.57 -8.58
N GLY A 10 -6.79 -13.81 -8.13
CA GLY A 10 -7.66 -14.95 -8.40
C GLY A 10 -7.26 -15.79 -9.61
N ASP A 11 -6.33 -15.33 -10.46
CA ASP A 11 -5.86 -16.12 -11.59
C ASP A 11 -5.19 -17.42 -11.11
N LEU A 12 -5.57 -18.52 -11.75
CA LEU A 12 -4.88 -19.79 -11.66
C LEU A 12 -3.74 -19.80 -12.67
N LEU A 13 -2.52 -19.96 -12.18
CA LEU A 13 -1.30 -19.89 -12.97
C LEU A 13 -0.55 -21.23 -12.94
N ARG A 14 0.25 -21.45 -13.97
CA ARG A 14 1.21 -22.55 -14.05
C ARG A 14 2.59 -21.98 -14.33
N ALA A 15 3.63 -22.56 -13.74
CA ALA A 15 5.00 -22.19 -14.08
C ALA A 15 5.26 -22.51 -15.56
N ARG A 16 5.87 -21.57 -16.30
CA ARG A 16 6.33 -21.82 -17.67
C ARG A 16 7.35 -22.95 -17.65
N LYS A 17 7.32 -23.85 -18.64
CA LYS A 17 8.35 -24.87 -18.81
C LYS A 17 9.70 -24.19 -19.07
N ILE A 18 10.57 -24.16 -18.08
CA ILE A 18 11.95 -23.66 -18.23
C ILE A 18 12.83 -24.87 -18.59
N LEU A 19 13.50 -24.80 -19.74
CA LEU A 19 14.47 -25.81 -20.13
C LEU A 19 15.68 -25.74 -19.16
N PRO A 20 16.13 -26.87 -18.57
CA PRO A 20 17.16 -26.90 -17.51
C PRO A 20 18.50 -26.25 -17.87
N HIS A 21 18.77 -26.00 -19.15
CA HIS A 21 20.06 -25.54 -19.64
C HIS A 21 20.20 -24.01 -19.72
N GLU A 22 19.13 -23.23 -19.55
CA GLU A 22 19.19 -21.80 -19.89
C GLU A 22 19.50 -20.84 -18.74
N ASN A 23 19.39 -21.24 -17.45
CA ASN A 23 19.71 -20.28 -16.38
C ASN A 23 19.85 -20.87 -14.96
N LYS A 24 21.08 -20.94 -14.43
CA LYS A 24 21.36 -21.38 -13.04
C LYS A 24 20.81 -20.42 -11.97
N THR A 25 20.71 -19.12 -12.26
CA THR A 25 20.22 -18.10 -11.32
C THR A 25 18.71 -18.17 -11.15
N LEU A 26 18.00 -18.43 -12.26
CA LEU A 26 16.55 -18.57 -12.33
C LEU A 26 16.09 -19.87 -11.66
N LEU A 27 16.89 -20.94 -11.79
CA LEU A 27 16.75 -22.17 -11.01
C LEU A 27 16.81 -21.89 -9.51
N ARG A 28 17.71 -21.02 -9.01
CA ARG A 28 17.80 -20.72 -7.57
C ARG A 28 16.59 -19.96 -7.02
N ASP A 29 16.03 -19.03 -7.80
CA ASP A 29 14.80 -18.30 -7.47
C ASP A 29 13.55 -19.19 -7.52
N LEU A 30 13.52 -20.20 -8.41
CA LEU A 30 12.47 -21.24 -8.45
C LEU A 30 12.67 -22.35 -7.41
N HIS A 31 13.91 -22.64 -7.01
CA HIS A 31 14.27 -23.71 -6.06
C HIS A 31 14.04 -23.35 -4.59
N GLY A 32 13.66 -22.11 -4.27
CA GLY A 32 13.03 -21.83 -2.97
C GLY A 32 11.81 -22.73 -2.71
N SER A 33 11.27 -23.32 -3.78
CA SER A 33 10.09 -24.14 -3.75
C SER A 33 10.05 -25.13 -4.93
N TYR A 34 10.68 -26.30 -4.76
CA TYR A 34 10.60 -27.47 -5.66
C TYR A 34 9.15 -27.82 -6.11
N PHE A 35 8.13 -27.34 -5.40
CA PHE A 35 6.71 -27.48 -5.70
C PHE A 35 6.20 -26.69 -6.91
N LEU A 36 6.86 -25.59 -7.32
CA LEU A 36 6.36 -24.73 -8.40
C LEU A 36 6.49 -25.36 -9.79
N ASN A 37 7.35 -26.36 -9.97
CA ASN A 37 7.61 -26.95 -11.27
C ASN A 37 6.46 -27.82 -11.81
N ARG A 38 5.40 -28.10 -11.03
CA ARG A 38 4.31 -28.99 -11.45
C ARG A 38 2.91 -28.61 -10.96
N SER A 39 2.77 -27.90 -9.85
CA SER A 39 1.45 -27.65 -9.24
C SER A 39 0.82 -26.31 -9.68
N PRO A 40 -0.52 -26.22 -9.72
CA PRO A 40 -1.22 -24.95 -9.89
C PRO A 40 -0.82 -23.99 -8.78
N VAL A 41 -0.71 -22.71 -9.13
CA VAL A 41 -0.64 -21.64 -8.14
C VAL A 41 -1.76 -20.65 -8.35
N LEU A 42 -2.28 -20.11 -7.26
CA LEU A 42 -3.32 -19.10 -7.26
C LEU A 42 -2.69 -17.75 -6.95
N LEU A 43 -2.90 -16.73 -7.77
CA LEU A 43 -2.44 -15.38 -7.49
C LEU A 43 -3.31 -14.73 -6.42
N LEU A 44 -2.73 -14.46 -5.25
CA LEU A 44 -3.43 -13.91 -4.09
C LEU A 44 -3.34 -12.39 -3.99
N HIS A 45 -2.22 -11.82 -4.40
CA HIS A 45 -2.05 -10.38 -4.33
C HIS A 45 -1.04 -9.93 -5.37
N ARG A 46 -1.28 -8.78 -5.98
CA ARG A 46 -0.30 -8.11 -6.82
C ARG A 46 0.43 -7.08 -5.98
N LYS A 47 1.76 -7.15 -5.92
CA LYS A 47 2.55 -6.17 -5.16
C LYS A 47 2.29 -4.77 -5.71
N THR A 48 2.05 -3.83 -4.81
CA THR A 48 1.81 -2.43 -5.18
C THR A 48 3.02 -1.90 -5.94
N ALA A 49 2.77 -1.27 -7.08
CA ALA A 49 3.81 -0.65 -7.88
C ALA A 49 4.20 0.73 -7.34
N HIS A 50 5.40 1.13 -7.68
CA HIS A 50 5.88 2.50 -7.49
C HIS A 50 5.94 3.18 -8.86
N ARG A 51 7.15 3.38 -9.42
CA ARG A 51 7.32 4.08 -10.70
C ARG A 51 7.10 3.24 -11.94
N GLN A 52 7.22 1.92 -11.80
CA GLN A 52 7.03 0.96 -12.88
C GLN A 52 6.10 -0.14 -12.44
N ASP A 53 5.46 -0.79 -13.42
CA ASP A 53 4.60 -1.93 -13.18
C ASP A 53 5.32 -2.98 -12.35
N SER A 54 4.65 -3.43 -11.29
CA SER A 54 5.19 -4.44 -10.40
C SER A 54 5.16 -5.80 -11.10
N PRO A 55 6.31 -6.48 -11.25
CA PRO A 55 6.34 -7.84 -11.80
C PRO A 55 6.06 -8.90 -10.72
N PHE A 56 5.76 -8.50 -9.48
CA PHE A 56 5.69 -9.41 -8.34
C PHE A 56 4.26 -9.63 -7.84
N GLY A 57 4.00 -10.83 -7.34
CA GLY A 57 2.77 -11.18 -6.65
C GLY A 57 2.97 -12.17 -5.52
N ILE A 58 2.00 -12.26 -4.62
CA ILE A 58 1.92 -13.28 -3.58
C ILE A 58 1.01 -14.39 -4.12
N ILE A 59 1.43 -15.64 -3.97
CA ILE A 59 0.71 -16.79 -4.50
C ILE A 59 0.32 -17.77 -3.39
N ALA A 60 -0.68 -18.61 -3.63
CA ALA A 60 -0.88 -19.86 -2.91
C ALA A 60 -0.53 -21.03 -3.83
N TYR A 61 -0.08 -22.13 -3.24
CA TYR A 61 0.13 -23.39 -3.93
C TYR A 61 -0.64 -24.51 -3.23
N LYS A 62 -1.00 -25.53 -3.99
CA LYS A 62 -1.71 -26.70 -3.46
C LYS A 62 -0.70 -27.72 -2.93
N GLN A 63 -0.85 -28.11 -1.66
CA GLN A 63 -0.06 -29.16 -1.04
C GLN A 63 -0.51 -30.55 -1.51
N LYS A 64 0.29 -31.59 -1.26
CA LYS A 64 -0.03 -32.99 -1.64
C LYS A 64 -1.38 -33.48 -1.10
N ASN A 65 -1.80 -32.99 0.07
CA ASN A 65 -3.09 -33.29 0.69
C ASN A 65 -4.27 -32.51 0.08
N GLY A 66 -4.03 -31.67 -0.93
CA GLY A 66 -5.06 -30.86 -1.59
C GLY A 66 -5.34 -29.51 -0.93
N VAL A 67 -4.68 -29.17 0.19
CA VAL A 67 -4.90 -27.90 0.90
C VAL A 67 -4.09 -26.78 0.26
N TRP A 68 -4.72 -25.61 0.08
CA TRP A 68 -4.04 -24.39 -0.36
C TRP A 68 -3.17 -23.82 0.76
N LYS A 69 -1.94 -23.44 0.42
CA LYS A 69 -1.01 -22.78 1.33
C LYS A 69 -0.43 -21.54 0.69
N GLU A 70 -0.52 -20.42 1.40
CA GLU A 70 0.09 -19.16 0.96
C GLU A 70 1.62 -19.25 1.01
N ASP A 71 2.25 -18.71 -0.03
CA ASP A 71 3.67 -18.41 0.01
C ASP A 71 3.90 -17.10 0.77
N LYS A 72 4.94 -17.09 1.60
CA LYS A 72 5.28 -15.91 2.41
C LYS A 72 6.05 -14.87 1.60
N TRP A 73 6.66 -15.28 0.49
CA TRP A 73 7.53 -14.44 -0.32
C TRP A 73 6.90 -14.10 -1.67
N PRO A 74 7.02 -12.85 -2.13
CA PRO A 74 6.56 -12.50 -3.46
C PRO A 74 7.36 -13.23 -4.54
N VAL A 75 6.67 -13.71 -5.58
CA VAL A 75 7.27 -14.36 -6.75
C VAL A 75 7.21 -13.45 -7.96
N ARG A 76 8.16 -13.63 -8.90
CA ARG A 76 8.12 -12.95 -10.19
C ARG A 76 7.11 -13.63 -11.12
N LEU A 77 6.14 -12.87 -11.59
CA LEU A 77 5.00 -13.41 -12.34
C LEU A 77 5.32 -13.72 -13.81
N ASN A 78 6.40 -13.14 -14.37
CA ASN A 78 6.88 -13.47 -15.71
C ASN A 78 7.27 -14.95 -15.90
N ASN A 79 7.52 -15.67 -14.81
CA ASN A 79 7.82 -17.09 -14.81
C ASN A 79 6.57 -17.98 -14.95
N PHE A 80 5.38 -17.38 -15.08
CA PHE A 80 4.10 -18.09 -15.12
C PHE A 80 3.34 -17.80 -16.41
N GLU A 81 2.37 -18.66 -16.69
CA GLU A 81 1.35 -18.53 -17.74
C GLU A 81 -0.04 -18.72 -17.14
N LEU A 82 -1.06 -18.08 -17.72
CA LEU A 82 -2.44 -18.17 -17.26
C LEU A 82 -3.01 -19.55 -17.59
N VAL A 83 -3.73 -20.14 -16.64
CA VAL A 83 -4.52 -21.35 -16.87
C VAL A 83 -6.01 -21.06 -16.85
N ALA A 84 -6.47 -20.34 -15.82
CA ALA A 84 -7.86 -19.95 -15.68
C ALA A 84 -7.98 -18.62 -14.96
N ARG A 85 -9.03 -17.86 -15.27
CA ARG A 85 -9.39 -16.60 -14.62
C ARG A 85 -10.81 -16.73 -14.09
N PRO A 86 -11.07 -16.37 -12.82
CA PRO A 86 -12.41 -16.43 -12.26
C PRO A 86 -13.34 -15.42 -12.92
N ALA A 87 -14.62 -15.76 -13.07
CA ALA A 87 -15.64 -14.85 -13.59
C ALA A 87 -15.78 -13.59 -12.71
N ALA A 88 -15.56 -13.73 -11.40
CA ALA A 88 -15.57 -12.63 -10.44
C ALA A 88 -14.28 -11.77 -10.46
N SER A 89 -13.43 -11.88 -11.49
CA SER A 89 -12.15 -11.14 -11.57
C SER A 89 -12.31 -9.63 -11.40
N LYS A 90 -13.40 -9.01 -11.90
CA LYS A 90 -13.67 -7.58 -11.70
C LYS A 90 -13.89 -7.21 -10.24
N ILE A 91 -14.51 -8.09 -9.45
CA ILE A 91 -14.75 -7.88 -8.01
C ILE A 91 -13.43 -8.00 -7.23
N LEU A 92 -12.59 -8.96 -7.62
CA LEU A 92 -11.27 -9.19 -7.01
C LEU A 92 -10.24 -8.12 -7.38
N ASN A 93 -10.42 -7.45 -8.52
CA ASN A 93 -9.47 -6.49 -9.07
C ASN A 93 -10.18 -5.17 -9.43
N PRO A 94 -10.76 -4.45 -8.44
CA PRO A 94 -11.43 -3.19 -8.70
C PRO A 94 -10.46 -2.07 -9.09
N TYR A 95 -9.16 -2.23 -8.77
CA TYR A 95 -8.11 -1.24 -9.00
C TYR A 95 -6.83 -1.89 -9.52
N HIS A 96 -6.04 -1.14 -10.30
CA HIS A 96 -4.78 -1.57 -10.88
C HIS A 96 -3.59 -1.18 -10.00
N THR A 97 -3.57 -1.65 -8.74
CA THR A 97 -2.53 -1.30 -7.74
C THR A 97 -1.09 -1.63 -8.15
N TYR A 98 -0.94 -2.51 -9.15
CA TYR A 98 0.33 -2.96 -9.68
C TYR A 98 0.84 -2.15 -10.87
N LYS A 99 0.07 -1.18 -11.36
CA LYS A 99 0.54 -0.27 -12.40
C LYS A 99 1.39 0.83 -11.79
N GLY A 100 2.49 1.14 -12.44
CA GLY A 100 3.34 2.25 -12.05
C GLY A 100 2.59 3.58 -12.12
N VAL A 101 2.94 4.50 -11.23
CA VAL A 101 2.53 5.91 -11.28
C VAL A 101 3.70 6.78 -11.71
N ILE A 102 3.39 7.80 -12.51
CA ILE A 102 4.39 8.77 -12.96
C ILE A 102 4.87 9.62 -11.78
N GLN A 103 3.94 10.04 -10.91
CA GLN A 103 4.25 10.89 -9.75
C GLN A 103 3.71 10.24 -8.47
N PRO A 104 4.54 9.53 -7.69
CA PRO A 104 4.11 8.95 -6.43
C PRO A 104 3.85 10.06 -5.42
N ARG A 105 2.60 10.21 -4.99
CA ARG A 105 2.18 11.18 -3.97
C ARG A 105 1.77 10.44 -2.71
N SER A 106 2.16 10.98 -1.56
CA SER A 106 1.80 10.39 -0.26
C SER A 106 1.53 11.45 0.78
N ILE A 107 0.62 11.16 1.71
CA ILE A 107 0.34 11.98 2.88
C ILE A 107 0.33 11.14 4.14
N SER A 108 0.54 11.79 5.28
CA SER A 108 0.31 11.23 6.60
C SER A 108 -0.88 11.95 7.23
N ILE A 109 -1.87 11.21 7.71
CA ILE A 109 -3.05 11.73 8.39
C ILE A 109 -2.98 11.30 9.84
N TYR A 110 -2.92 12.26 10.73
CA TYR A 110 -2.85 12.06 12.17
C TYR A 110 -4.19 12.40 12.80
N MET A 111 -4.58 11.61 13.78
CA MET A 111 -5.77 11.83 14.59
C MET A 111 -5.41 11.81 16.07
N ASN A 112 -5.80 12.85 16.78
CA ASN A 112 -5.74 12.86 18.24
C ASN A 112 -7.12 13.13 18.84
N LYS A 113 -7.19 13.38 20.15
CA LYS A 113 -8.47 13.66 20.82
C LYS A 113 -9.14 14.95 20.34
N TYR A 114 -8.37 15.94 19.92
CA TYR A 114 -8.81 17.31 19.65
C TYR A 114 -8.99 17.61 18.16
N CYS A 115 -8.19 17.00 17.29
CA CYS A 115 -8.15 17.33 15.88
C CYS A 115 -7.64 16.18 15.00
N TYR A 116 -7.76 16.40 13.69
CA TYR A 116 -6.96 15.76 12.66
C TYR A 116 -5.91 16.75 12.17
N PHE A 117 -4.76 16.27 11.74
CA PHE A 117 -3.84 17.07 10.94
C PHE A 117 -3.18 16.23 9.87
N ILE A 118 -2.86 16.86 8.74
CA ILE A 118 -2.42 16.17 7.52
C ILE A 118 -1.09 16.77 7.08
N THR A 119 -0.08 15.92 6.84
CA THR A 119 1.20 16.33 6.27
C THR A 119 1.37 15.73 4.88
N GLY A 120 1.90 16.52 3.94
CA GLY A 120 2.41 16.00 2.68
C GLY A 120 3.70 15.23 2.91
N ARG A 121 3.94 14.13 2.18
CA ARG A 121 5.17 13.34 2.30
C ARG A 121 5.84 13.18 0.95
N LEU A 122 7.08 13.64 0.89
CA LEU A 122 7.92 13.51 -0.30
C LEU A 122 8.31 12.05 -0.53
N ALA A 123 8.21 11.58 -1.77
CA ALA A 123 8.58 10.22 -2.14
C ALA A 123 10.07 9.95 -1.90
N ALA A 124 10.91 10.93 -2.27
CA ALA A 124 12.30 10.99 -1.89
C ALA A 124 12.77 12.46 -2.00
N PRO A 125 13.53 12.99 -1.02
CA PRO A 125 13.93 12.36 0.24
C PRO A 125 12.72 12.22 1.19
N ALA A 126 12.65 11.13 1.96
CA ALA A 126 11.45 10.71 2.68
C ALA A 126 11.12 11.52 3.96
N PHE A 127 10.94 12.83 3.83
CA PHE A 127 10.48 13.76 4.88
C PHE A 127 9.07 14.27 4.57
N ASP A 128 8.43 14.93 5.53
CA ASP A 128 7.21 15.69 5.23
C ASP A 128 7.56 16.87 4.30
N ASP A 129 6.68 17.19 3.36
CA ASP A 129 6.83 18.29 2.42
C ASP A 129 6.52 19.62 3.14
N PRO A 130 7.52 20.46 3.45
CA PRO A 130 7.30 21.72 4.17
C PRO A 130 6.63 22.80 3.32
N ASP A 131 6.48 22.56 2.01
CA ASP A 131 6.00 23.57 1.05
C ASP A 131 4.51 23.43 0.74
N VAL A 132 3.90 22.38 1.28
CA VAL A 132 2.45 22.16 1.25
C VAL A 132 1.86 22.64 2.57
N GLU A 133 0.70 23.28 2.50
CA GLU A 133 -0.03 23.66 3.69
C GLU A 133 -0.47 22.39 4.45
N TRP A 134 -0.17 22.32 5.75
CA TRP A 134 -0.61 21.24 6.62
C TRP A 134 -1.89 21.66 7.36
N PRO A 135 -3.08 21.21 6.92
CA PRO A 135 -4.34 21.58 7.54
C PRO A 135 -4.49 20.93 8.91
N ILE A 136 -5.14 21.66 9.82
CA ILE A 136 -5.55 21.19 11.14
C ILE A 136 -7.08 21.28 11.17
N LEU A 137 -7.75 20.16 11.38
CA LEU A 137 -9.21 20.06 11.40
C LEU A 137 -9.67 19.74 12.82
N PRO A 138 -10.30 20.69 13.54
CA PRO A 138 -10.84 20.44 14.87
C PRO A 138 -11.90 19.32 14.87
N LYS A 139 -12.03 18.61 15.99
CA LYS A 139 -13.14 17.68 16.23
C LYS A 139 -14.31 18.38 16.93
N PRO A 140 -15.57 18.07 16.56
CA PRO A 140 -15.98 17.17 15.48
C PRO A 140 -15.67 17.75 14.10
N CYS A 141 -15.31 16.88 13.16
CA CYS A 141 -15.02 17.22 11.76
C CYS A 141 -16.00 16.44 10.88
N LEU A 142 -16.52 17.07 9.82
CA LEU A 142 -17.35 16.36 8.83
C LEU A 142 -16.48 15.48 7.93
N GLU A 143 -17.01 14.34 7.48
CA GLU A 143 -16.30 13.44 6.58
C GLU A 143 -15.86 14.17 5.31
N SER A 144 -16.74 14.97 4.70
CA SER A 144 -16.43 15.74 3.49
C SER A 144 -15.27 16.71 3.69
N GLN A 145 -15.16 17.34 4.86
CA GLN A 145 -14.04 18.24 5.17
C GLN A 145 -12.72 17.47 5.26
N LEU A 146 -12.72 16.32 5.94
CA LEU A 146 -11.53 15.49 6.07
C LEU A 146 -11.07 14.93 4.72
N GLY A 147 -12.01 14.39 3.93
CA GLY A 147 -11.70 13.85 2.60
C GLY A 147 -11.21 14.92 1.63
N SER A 148 -11.86 16.08 1.60
CA SER A 148 -11.44 17.21 0.75
C SER A 148 -10.04 17.72 1.13
N ALA A 149 -9.76 17.88 2.44
CA ALA A 149 -8.45 18.29 2.92
C ALA A 149 -7.36 17.26 2.58
N ALA A 150 -7.64 15.97 2.78
CA ALA A 150 -6.70 14.89 2.45
C ALA A 150 -6.40 14.87 0.95
N ARG A 151 -7.43 14.97 0.10
CA ARG A 151 -7.26 15.05 -1.35
C ARG A 151 -6.43 16.28 -1.75
N LYS A 152 -6.76 17.46 -1.21
CA LYS A 152 -6.04 18.70 -1.50
C LYS A 152 -4.54 18.56 -1.20
N VAL A 153 -4.19 18.18 0.03
CA VAL A 153 -2.78 18.02 0.44
C VAL A 153 -2.08 17.00 -0.45
N LEU A 154 -2.71 15.84 -0.70
CA LEU A 154 -2.12 14.80 -1.56
C LEU A 154 -1.85 15.31 -2.97
N MET A 155 -2.73 16.14 -3.53
CA MET A 155 -2.58 16.70 -4.86
C MET A 155 -1.54 17.82 -4.96
N GLU A 156 -1.21 18.46 -3.84
CA GLU A 156 -0.23 19.54 -3.73
C GLU A 156 1.19 19.06 -3.38
N VAL A 157 1.36 17.79 -2.96
CA VAL A 157 2.69 17.22 -2.67
C VAL A 157 3.63 17.37 -3.86
N HIS A 158 4.78 17.99 -3.62
CA HIS A 158 5.78 18.22 -4.65
C HIS A 158 6.51 16.93 -5.03
N ASP A 159 6.87 16.85 -6.30
CA ASP A 159 7.78 15.83 -6.82
C ASP A 159 9.11 16.48 -7.20
N TYR A 160 10.16 16.12 -6.46
CA TYR A 160 11.51 16.61 -6.69
C TYR A 160 12.37 15.64 -7.49
N GLU A 161 11.79 14.61 -8.13
CA GLU A 161 12.53 13.59 -8.88
C GLU A 161 13.47 14.17 -9.94
N CYS A 162 13.15 15.33 -10.55
CA CYS A 162 14.05 15.98 -11.51
C CYS A 162 15.42 16.35 -10.93
N LEU A 163 15.55 16.41 -9.60
CA LEU A 163 16.80 16.66 -8.90
C LEU A 163 17.55 15.36 -8.53
N TRP A 164 17.00 14.18 -8.79
CA TRP A 164 17.63 12.90 -8.48
C TRP A 164 18.59 12.49 -9.59
N ASP A 165 19.86 12.26 -9.24
CA ASP A 165 20.90 11.85 -10.21
C ASP A 165 20.97 10.32 -10.44
N GLY A 166 20.05 9.55 -9.85
CA GLY A 166 20.08 8.08 -9.85
C GLY A 166 20.65 7.48 -8.55
N LYS A 167 21.34 8.28 -7.72
CA LYS A 167 22.00 7.84 -6.49
C LYS A 167 21.68 8.71 -5.28
N SER A 168 21.57 10.03 -5.47
CA SER A 168 21.35 11.00 -4.40
C SER A 168 20.69 12.28 -4.91
N TYR A 169 20.12 13.03 -3.99
CA TYR A 169 19.77 14.43 -4.22
C TYR A 169 20.96 15.34 -3.90
N PRO A 170 21.05 16.54 -4.52
CA PRO A 170 22.06 17.52 -4.19
C PRO A 170 22.11 17.81 -2.69
N HIS A 171 23.31 17.81 -2.11
CA HIS A 171 23.48 18.00 -0.66
C HIS A 171 22.85 19.31 -0.16
N ALA A 172 23.06 20.41 -0.88
CA ALA A 172 22.48 21.71 -0.55
C ALA A 172 20.94 21.69 -0.54
N PHE A 173 20.33 20.95 -1.47
CA PHE A 173 18.88 20.75 -1.48
C PHE A 173 18.41 19.96 -0.24
N ILE A 174 19.08 18.86 0.10
CA ILE A 174 18.75 18.06 1.29
C ILE A 174 18.86 18.88 2.58
N VAL A 175 19.92 19.67 2.74
CA VAL A 175 20.12 20.52 3.92
C VAL A 175 18.99 21.56 4.02
N LYS A 176 18.73 22.28 2.93
CA LYS A 176 17.66 23.30 2.89
C LYS A 176 16.29 22.69 3.20
N MET A 177 15.96 21.53 2.62
CA MET A 177 14.69 20.86 2.87
C MET A 177 14.57 20.39 4.33
N LYS A 178 15.64 19.89 4.93
CA LYS A 178 15.64 19.51 6.36
C LYS A 178 15.39 20.71 7.29
N GLU A 179 15.99 21.86 7.00
CA GLU A 179 15.78 23.09 7.76
C GLU A 179 14.33 23.55 7.67
N ARG A 180 13.78 23.60 6.45
CA ARG A 180 12.38 23.97 6.21
C ARG A 180 11.41 23.00 6.85
N HIS A 181 11.67 21.69 6.73
CA HIS A 181 10.91 20.65 7.41
C HIS A 181 10.87 20.86 8.93
N LYS A 182 12.03 21.16 9.55
CA LYS A 182 12.09 21.45 10.99
C LYS A 182 11.25 22.67 11.36
N LEU A 183 11.38 23.77 10.60
CA LEU A 183 10.60 24.99 10.82
C LEU A 183 9.09 24.74 10.67
N ALA A 184 8.66 23.99 9.65
CA ALA A 184 7.27 23.64 9.44
C ALA A 184 6.69 22.80 10.61
N HIS A 185 7.46 21.85 11.13
CA HIS A 185 7.09 21.07 12.32
C HIS A 185 6.97 21.93 13.58
N ASP A 186 7.88 22.88 13.79
CA ASP A 186 7.82 23.77 14.95
C ASP A 186 6.65 24.77 14.85
N LEU A 187 6.32 25.25 13.64
CA LEU A 187 5.11 26.03 13.37
C LEU A 187 3.83 25.20 13.60
N LEU A 188 3.80 23.94 13.16
CA LEU A 188 2.67 23.03 13.40
C LEU A 188 2.41 22.86 14.91
N LYS A 189 3.46 22.59 15.69
CA LYS A 189 3.36 22.48 17.17
C LYS A 189 2.84 23.76 17.83
N THR A 190 3.23 24.91 17.29
CA THR A 190 2.77 26.23 17.77
C THR A 190 1.29 26.40 17.48
N ARG A 191 0.87 26.21 16.22
CA ARG A 191 -0.55 26.27 15.81
C ARG A 191 -1.44 25.30 16.60
N LEU A 192 -0.97 24.07 16.84
CA LEU A 192 -1.69 23.09 17.66
C LEU A 192 -1.83 23.54 19.12
N SER A 193 -0.79 24.15 19.69
CA SER A 193 -0.82 24.66 21.07
C SER A 193 -1.70 25.88 21.22
N GLU A 194 -1.71 26.77 20.23
CA GLU A 194 -2.56 27.96 20.22
C GLU A 194 -4.04 27.58 20.09
N ALA A 195 -4.36 26.63 19.21
CA ALA A 195 -5.74 26.22 18.95
C ALA A 195 -6.35 25.36 20.08
N PHE A 196 -5.54 24.52 20.75
CA PHE A 196 -6.05 23.48 21.66
C PHE A 196 -5.32 23.39 23.01
N GLY A 197 -4.35 24.27 23.25
CA GLY A 197 -3.53 24.31 24.45
C GLY A 197 -2.28 23.42 24.41
N PRO A 198 -1.33 23.62 25.35
CA PRO A 198 0.01 23.01 25.32
C PRO A 198 0.00 21.48 25.54
N LYS A 199 -1.12 20.91 25.99
CA LYS A 199 -1.27 19.45 26.22
C LYS A 199 -1.33 18.66 24.91
N VAL A 200 -1.68 19.30 23.79
CA VAL A 200 -1.75 18.65 22.47
C VAL A 200 -0.37 18.20 21.98
N ASN A 201 0.68 18.98 22.26
CA ASN A 201 2.05 18.62 21.90
C ASN A 201 2.60 17.42 22.68
N LYS A 202 1.98 17.04 23.81
CA LYS A 202 2.32 15.85 24.60
C LYS A 202 1.55 14.60 24.17
N ALA A 203 0.60 14.72 23.24
CA ALA A 203 -0.31 13.65 22.85
C ALA A 203 0.23 12.72 21.75
N SER A 204 1.41 12.99 21.17
CA SER A 204 1.96 12.25 20.03
C SER A 204 2.11 10.73 20.24
N SER A 205 2.17 10.26 21.49
CA SER A 205 2.20 8.82 21.85
C SER A 205 0.82 8.14 21.88
N LYS A 206 -0.27 8.89 21.70
CA LYS A 206 -1.67 8.43 21.65
C LYS A 206 -2.39 8.79 20.35
N ASP A 207 -1.73 9.51 19.46
CA ASP A 207 -2.29 9.82 18.16
C ASP A 207 -2.49 8.52 17.38
N THR A 208 -3.35 8.50 16.37
CA THR A 208 -3.44 7.42 15.39
C THR A 208 -2.95 7.96 14.06
N LEU A 209 -2.12 7.19 13.36
CA LEU A 209 -1.57 7.58 12.06
C LEU A 209 -2.10 6.67 10.95
N LEU A 210 -2.49 7.28 9.85
CA LEU A 210 -2.78 6.64 8.58
C LEU A 210 -1.85 7.23 7.52
N ASN A 211 -1.14 6.38 6.76
CA ASN A 211 -0.48 6.82 5.54
C ASN A 211 -1.43 6.61 4.36
N MET A 212 -1.47 7.55 3.42
CA MET A 212 -2.27 7.41 2.21
C MET A 212 -1.42 7.72 0.99
N ASN A 213 -1.46 6.83 0.01
CA ASN A 213 -0.73 6.96 -1.25
C ASN A 213 -1.71 7.13 -2.41
N MET A 214 -1.35 7.95 -3.39
CA MET A 214 -2.00 7.94 -4.70
C MET A 214 -1.36 6.84 -5.55
N LEU A 215 -2.19 5.91 -6.05
CA LEU A 215 -1.82 4.90 -7.03
C LEU A 215 -2.41 5.26 -8.41
N PHE A 216 -2.30 4.35 -9.37
CA PHE A 216 -2.71 4.58 -10.76
C PHE A 216 -4.19 5.00 -10.89
N ASP A 217 -5.08 4.31 -10.18
CA ASP A 217 -6.53 4.50 -10.25
C ASP A 217 -7.23 4.47 -8.89
N CYS A 218 -6.47 4.52 -7.79
CA CYS A 218 -7.04 4.58 -6.44
C CYS A 218 -6.14 5.28 -5.42
N PHE A 219 -6.73 5.68 -4.30
CA PHE A 219 -6.04 5.99 -3.07
C PHE A 219 -5.85 4.72 -2.25
N GLN A 220 -4.60 4.41 -1.91
CA GLN A 220 -4.27 3.30 -1.02
C GLN A 220 -4.02 3.81 0.39
N MET A 221 -4.88 3.42 1.31
CA MET A 221 -4.81 3.68 2.74
C MET A 221 -4.02 2.58 3.43
N LYS A 222 -2.96 2.97 4.15
CA LYS A 222 -2.04 2.10 4.88
C LYS A 222 -2.12 2.41 6.38
N PRO A 223 -2.96 1.67 7.12
CA PRO A 223 -3.04 1.83 8.57
C PRO A 223 -1.67 1.63 9.20
N THR A 224 -1.43 2.30 10.32
CA THR A 224 -0.18 2.14 11.09
C THR A 224 -0.51 1.80 12.54
N THR A 225 0.46 1.20 13.22
CA THR A 225 0.35 0.81 14.62
C THR A 225 1.51 1.33 15.42
N TRP A 226 1.19 1.95 16.56
CA TRP A 226 2.19 2.39 17.52
C TRP A 226 2.81 1.19 18.24
N THR A 227 4.13 1.06 18.19
CA THR A 227 4.89 -0.04 18.81
C THR A 227 5.48 0.33 20.18
N GLY A 228 5.26 1.56 20.66
CA GLY A 228 5.96 2.11 21.82
C GLY A 228 7.29 2.79 21.46
N GLN A 229 7.91 2.40 20.35
CA GLN A 229 9.16 2.98 19.83
C GLN A 229 8.94 3.84 18.57
N GLY A 230 7.79 3.68 17.91
CA GLY A 230 7.42 4.44 16.72
C GLY A 230 6.19 3.87 16.03
N TRP A 231 5.86 4.45 14.88
CA TRP A 231 4.80 3.98 14.00
C TRP A 231 5.34 2.91 13.05
N ALA A 232 4.78 1.70 13.14
CA ALA A 232 5.03 0.63 12.19
C ALA A 232 3.89 0.57 11.16
N GLY A 233 4.25 0.49 9.89
CA GLY A 233 3.28 0.22 8.83
C GLY A 233 2.67 -1.18 8.99
N GLN A 234 1.38 -1.30 8.67
CA GLN A 234 0.73 -2.60 8.62
C GLN A 234 1.09 -3.39 7.36
N THR A 235 0.72 -4.67 7.38
CA THR A 235 0.77 -5.57 6.22
C THR A 235 -0.24 -5.18 5.15
N GLU A 236 0.01 -5.63 3.92
CA GLU A 236 -0.85 -5.38 2.76
C GLU A 236 -2.28 -5.92 2.94
N GLU A 237 -2.46 -6.98 3.74
CA GLU A 237 -3.74 -7.56 4.15
C GLU A 237 -4.64 -6.54 4.88
N ALA A 238 -4.06 -5.49 5.45
CA ALA A 238 -4.78 -4.42 6.15
C ALA A 238 -5.04 -3.18 5.28
N PHE A 239 -4.50 -3.15 4.06
CA PHE A 239 -4.62 -1.97 3.20
C PHE A 239 -6.03 -1.86 2.62
N ILE A 240 -6.49 -0.62 2.45
CA ILE A 240 -7.80 -0.31 1.89
C ILE A 240 -7.60 0.59 0.70
N ASN A 241 -8.33 0.32 -0.39
CA ASN A 241 -8.25 1.10 -1.61
C ASN A 241 -9.60 1.77 -1.88
N VAL A 242 -9.56 3.06 -2.21
CA VAL A 242 -10.73 3.89 -2.56
C VAL A 242 -10.48 4.50 -3.93
N GLY A 243 -11.45 4.46 -4.85
CA GLY A 243 -11.31 5.01 -6.20
C GLY A 243 -10.96 6.50 -6.20
N LEU A 244 -10.21 6.94 -7.22
CA LEU A 244 -9.87 8.37 -7.36
C LEU A 244 -11.12 9.24 -7.59
N ASP A 245 -12.18 8.64 -8.14
CA ASP A 245 -13.50 9.21 -8.40
C ASP A 245 -14.44 9.24 -7.18
N ALA A 246 -14.04 8.62 -6.06
CA ALA A 246 -14.83 8.66 -4.83
C ALA A 246 -15.10 10.10 -4.40
N SER A 247 -16.28 10.35 -3.83
CA SER A 247 -16.62 11.67 -3.30
C SER A 247 -15.72 12.03 -2.11
N ASP A 248 -15.57 13.33 -1.82
CA ASP A 248 -14.84 13.76 -0.62
C ASP A 248 -15.50 13.24 0.66
N HIS A 249 -16.82 13.03 0.66
CA HIS A 249 -17.52 12.40 1.77
C HIS A 249 -17.09 10.94 1.94
N ASP A 250 -17.10 10.13 0.87
CA ASP A 250 -16.74 8.71 0.94
C ASP A 250 -15.27 8.50 1.32
N LEU A 251 -14.38 9.32 0.74
CA LEU A 251 -12.97 9.31 1.09
C LEU A 251 -12.77 9.63 2.58
N GLY A 252 -13.40 10.70 3.07
CA GLY A 252 -13.30 11.10 4.47
C GLY A 252 -13.91 10.09 5.43
N LYS A 253 -15.03 9.46 5.06
CA LYS A 253 -15.68 8.40 5.82
C LYS A 253 -14.74 7.21 6.01
N GLU A 254 -14.06 6.78 4.96
CA GLU A 254 -13.12 5.65 5.06
C GLU A 254 -11.87 6.02 5.88
N ILE A 255 -11.34 7.24 5.72
CA ILE A 255 -10.24 7.76 6.55
C ILE A 255 -10.65 7.73 8.03
N MET A 256 -11.82 8.26 8.39
CA MET A 256 -12.31 8.26 9.77
C MET A 256 -12.55 6.84 10.28
N SER A 257 -13.13 5.98 9.45
CA SER A 257 -13.35 4.57 9.76
C SER A 257 -12.05 3.89 10.19
N ILE A 258 -10.97 4.06 9.42
CA ILE A 258 -9.66 3.47 9.71
C ILE A 258 -9.03 4.08 10.96
N LEU A 259 -9.00 5.41 11.07
CA LEU A 259 -8.35 6.08 12.19
C LEU A 259 -9.03 5.78 13.53
N ASN A 260 -10.34 5.50 13.54
CA ASN A 260 -11.06 5.11 14.75
C ASN A 260 -10.98 3.61 15.07
N ARG A 261 -10.29 2.79 14.25
CA ARG A 261 -10.13 1.35 14.56
C ARG A 261 -9.26 1.17 15.81
N PRO A 262 -9.53 0.15 16.63
CA PRO A 262 -8.62 -0.25 17.69
C PRO A 262 -7.23 -0.54 17.12
N ASN A 263 -6.19 -0.18 17.87
CA ASN A 263 -4.82 -0.47 17.47
C ASN A 263 -4.55 -1.98 17.54
N VAL A 264 -4.53 -2.65 16.38
CA VAL A 264 -4.29 -4.10 16.25
C VAL A 264 -2.90 -4.38 15.70
N LYS A 265 -2.22 -5.37 16.29
CA LYS A 265 -0.89 -5.80 15.83
C LYS A 265 -0.96 -6.46 14.45
N THR A 266 0.11 -6.36 13.69
CA THR A 266 0.25 -6.94 12.34
C THR A 266 -0.11 -8.42 12.25
N ASP A 267 0.25 -9.22 13.25
CA ASP A 267 -0.08 -10.66 13.27
C ASP A 267 -1.59 -10.93 13.31
N PHE A 268 -2.40 -9.98 13.80
CA PHE A 268 -3.84 -10.09 13.76
C PHE A 268 -4.35 -10.15 12.31
N TYR A 269 -3.87 -9.26 11.43
CA TYR A 269 -4.30 -9.23 10.04
C TYR A 269 -3.83 -10.45 9.26
N LYS A 270 -2.56 -10.86 9.43
CA LYS A 270 -2.04 -12.09 8.81
C LYS A 270 -2.85 -13.33 9.21
N LYS A 271 -3.35 -13.38 10.44
CA LYS A 271 -4.10 -14.53 10.97
C LYS A 271 -5.59 -14.49 10.57
N ASN A 272 -6.22 -13.32 10.64
CA ASN A 272 -7.68 -13.19 10.51
C ASN A 272 -8.12 -12.73 9.12
N HIS A 273 -7.23 -12.12 8.35
CA HIS A 273 -7.48 -11.63 7.00
C HIS A 273 -6.39 -12.09 6.00
N PRO A 274 -5.94 -13.36 6.01
CA PRO A 274 -4.97 -13.84 5.02
C PRO A 274 -5.55 -13.72 3.60
N PHE A 275 -4.72 -13.41 2.60
CA PHE A 275 -5.21 -13.11 1.24
C PHE A 275 -6.10 -14.22 0.65
N LEU A 276 -5.75 -15.47 0.90
CA LEU A 276 -6.50 -16.65 0.47
C LEU A 276 -7.94 -16.60 0.99
N SER A 277 -8.15 -16.23 2.27
CA SER A 277 -9.50 -16.10 2.83
C SER A 277 -10.32 -14.99 2.18
N GLN A 278 -9.65 -13.95 1.68
CA GLN A 278 -10.31 -12.82 1.01
C GLN A 278 -10.76 -13.19 -0.42
N ILE A 279 -10.09 -14.17 -1.05
CA ILE A 279 -10.28 -14.48 -2.48
C ILE A 279 -11.12 -15.74 -2.69
N LEU A 280 -10.93 -16.76 -1.84
CA LEU A 280 -11.63 -18.05 -1.96
C LEU A 280 -13.14 -17.94 -2.20
N PRO A 281 -13.90 -17.03 -1.54
CA PRO A 281 -15.34 -16.89 -1.78
C PRO A 281 -15.74 -16.51 -3.22
N TYR A 282 -14.80 -16.01 -4.02
CA TYR A 282 -15.01 -15.53 -5.38
C TYR A 282 -14.50 -16.48 -6.46
N LEU A 283 -14.02 -17.67 -6.08
CA LEU A 283 -13.46 -18.65 -7.02
C LEU A 283 -14.44 -19.79 -7.30
N GLU A 284 -14.53 -20.19 -8.56
CA GLU A 284 -15.29 -21.36 -8.99
C GLU A 284 -14.58 -22.67 -8.61
N SER A 285 -15.35 -23.75 -8.48
CA SER A 285 -14.85 -25.08 -8.10
C SER A 285 -13.71 -25.56 -9.00
N HIS A 286 -13.77 -25.33 -10.31
CA HIS A 286 -12.72 -25.75 -11.24
C HIS A 286 -11.36 -25.08 -10.97
N ILE A 287 -11.33 -23.89 -10.35
CA ILE A 287 -10.10 -23.22 -9.90
C ILE A 287 -9.67 -23.77 -8.54
N VAL A 288 -10.60 -23.84 -7.58
CA VAL A 288 -10.32 -24.31 -6.21
C VAL A 288 -9.81 -25.75 -6.21
N ASP A 289 -10.41 -26.60 -7.02
CA ASP A 289 -10.16 -28.03 -7.07
C ASP A 289 -9.05 -28.44 -8.02
N ALA A 290 -8.47 -27.51 -8.78
CA ALA A 290 -7.39 -27.78 -9.73
C ALA A 290 -6.24 -28.59 -9.10
N ARG A 291 -5.78 -29.63 -9.81
CA ARG A 291 -4.63 -30.48 -9.49
C ARG A 291 -3.92 -30.76 -10.82
N PHE A 292 -2.80 -30.08 -11.09
CA PHE A 292 -1.95 -30.39 -12.24
C PHE A 292 -0.92 -31.45 -11.86
#